data_AF-A0A1W1B8G2-F1
#
_entry.id   AF-A0A1W1B8G2-F1
#
_cell.length_a   1.000
_cell.length_b   1.000
_cell.length_c   1.000
_cell.angle_alpha   90.00
_cell.angle_beta   90.00
_cell.angle_gamma   90.00
#
_symmetry.space_group_name_H-M   'P 1'
#
loop_
_entity.id
_entity.type
_entity.pdbx_description
1 polymer ?
#
loop_
_entity_poly.entity_id
_entity_poly.type
_entity_poly.pdbx_seq_one_letter_code
_entity_poly.pdbx_strand_id
1 'polypeptide(L)'
;MKRRSATYRIFVAISIAIGIILALLIIYNENPIKKGTPTLYIPSNHIDDIVSTMNRHGYELNTIDRIVMSFITLPKEGWYRFDADEIGRFSFLKNMYKKREKPIQIVVFAGDTNEEMCHRLANDLNVSESRLIKWYKKFTRFKEGNILAGKYRLPRSVDEETAIKYLIDKSYKELDFFAKDNFGSDFTTEDLRNSIIIASIIQKESNDKDEMAYISSVIRNRLKKDMRLQMDGTLNYGKYSRVVVTSERIKNDTSRYNTYKYKGLPPAPLSIVSMEALEAATFPRESNYLFFMLNKNGKHDFAVTYKEHLANVKLFKEYRRKVLEKRRLAKIKQEKQKQEKKKQEKQKQEKKKQEKQKQEKQKQEKQKEKQKEKQKEKQKEKQKEKQKEKQKEKQKEKQKEKQKEKQNKKRKDDKPKETKPNKRPKLIIKIVNKNSTTKIGERDSTKENNISK
;
A
#
# COMPACT_ATOMS: atom_id res chain seq x y z
N MET A 1 11.53 -26.94 87.47
CA MET A 1 11.32 -26.04 86.30
C MET A 1 10.11 -25.14 86.58
N LYS A 2 10.17 -23.82 86.31
CA LYS A 2 8.97 -22.95 86.42
C LYS A 2 7.97 -23.30 85.30
N ARG A 3 6.72 -23.64 85.65
CA ARG A 3 5.65 -23.87 84.67
C ARG A 3 5.31 -22.54 83.98
N ARG A 4 5.65 -22.40 82.69
CA ARG A 4 5.23 -21.27 81.84
C ARG A 4 3.70 -21.13 81.86
N SER A 5 3.20 -19.89 81.98
CA SER A 5 1.78 -19.59 82.10
C SER A 5 0.96 -20.08 80.90
N ALA A 6 -0.36 -20.22 81.06
CA ALA A 6 -1.25 -20.55 79.96
C ALA A 6 -1.16 -19.48 78.84
N THR A 7 -1.15 -18.20 79.21
CA THR A 7 -1.00 -17.06 78.28
C THR A 7 0.27 -17.14 77.43
N TYR A 8 1.42 -17.50 78.02
CA TYR A 8 2.67 -17.68 77.27
C TYR A 8 2.58 -18.82 76.25
N ARG A 9 1.93 -19.94 76.62
CA ARG A 9 1.77 -21.09 75.71
C ARG A 9 0.86 -20.76 74.53
N ILE A 10 -0.25 -20.06 74.79
CA ILE A 10 -1.17 -19.56 73.76
C ILE A 10 -0.45 -18.58 72.82
N PHE A 11 0.31 -17.62 73.35
CA PHE A 11 1.11 -16.69 72.56
C PHE A 11 2.14 -17.41 71.65
N VAL A 12 2.86 -18.41 72.19
CA VAL A 12 3.81 -19.21 71.40
C VAL A 12 3.09 -20.03 70.31
N ALA A 13 1.95 -20.64 70.62
CA ALA A 13 1.17 -21.40 69.63
C ALA A 13 0.65 -20.50 68.49
N ILE A 14 0.13 -19.31 68.81
CA ILE A 14 -0.28 -18.30 67.82
C ILE A 14 0.91 -17.85 66.98
N SER A 15 2.06 -17.57 67.60
CA SER A 15 3.28 -17.15 66.90
C SER A 15 3.79 -18.21 65.92
N ILE A 16 3.75 -19.50 66.32
CA ILE A 16 4.09 -20.63 65.45
C ILE A 16 3.09 -20.76 64.29
N ALA A 17 1.78 -20.64 64.55
CA ALA A 17 0.75 -20.69 63.52
C ALA A 17 0.92 -19.56 62.48
N ILE A 18 1.20 -18.33 62.92
CA ILE A 18 1.51 -17.20 62.04
C ILE A 18 2.78 -17.49 61.22
N GLY A 19 3.84 -18.02 61.83
CA GLY A 19 5.06 -18.40 61.12
C GLY A 19 4.83 -19.45 60.03
N ILE A 20 4.00 -20.46 60.31
CA ILE A 20 3.62 -21.49 59.34
C ILE A 20 2.80 -20.88 58.20
N ILE A 21 1.83 -20.01 58.49
CA ILE A 21 1.03 -19.32 57.46
C ILE A 21 1.92 -18.46 56.55
N LEU A 22 2.86 -17.71 57.12
CA LEU A 22 3.82 -16.91 56.35
C LEU A 22 4.73 -17.78 55.47
N ALA A 23 5.23 -18.90 55.99
CA ALA A 23 6.03 -19.85 55.22
C ALA A 23 5.22 -20.45 54.05
N LEU A 24 3.96 -20.84 54.27
CA LEU A 24 3.07 -21.35 53.23
C LEU A 24 2.77 -20.29 52.15
N LEU A 25 2.64 -19.02 52.51
CA LEU A 25 2.46 -17.92 51.56
C LEU A 25 3.72 -17.65 50.72
N ILE A 26 4.91 -17.78 51.31
CA ILE A 26 6.19 -17.69 50.59
C ILE A 26 6.29 -18.85 49.58
N ILE A 27 6.11 -20.09 50.03
CA ILE A 27 6.15 -21.29 49.18
C ILE A 27 5.10 -21.21 48.05
N TYR A 28 3.88 -20.74 48.34
CA TYR A 28 2.85 -20.50 47.32
C TYR A 28 3.30 -19.49 46.26
N ASN A 29 3.95 -18.39 46.66
CA ASN A 29 4.44 -17.39 45.72
C ASN A 29 5.66 -17.88 44.92
N GLU A 30 6.58 -18.64 45.53
CA GLU A 30 7.77 -19.19 44.88
C GLU A 30 7.48 -20.25 43.81
N ASN A 31 6.28 -20.84 43.80
CA ASN A 31 5.83 -21.78 42.77
C ASN A 31 5.14 -21.04 41.61
N PRO A 32 5.83 -20.65 40.51
CA PRO A 32 5.26 -19.80 39.47
C PRO A 32 4.07 -20.46 38.75
N ILE A 33 3.25 -19.61 38.11
CA ILE A 33 2.20 -20.08 37.19
C ILE A 33 2.86 -20.62 35.92
N LYS A 34 2.30 -21.71 35.38
CA LYS A 34 2.80 -22.31 34.13
C LYS A 34 2.59 -21.32 32.98
N LYS A 35 3.49 -21.31 32.01
CA LYS A 35 3.43 -20.35 30.90
C LYS A 35 2.57 -20.90 29.78
N GLY A 36 1.36 -20.35 29.64
CA GLY A 36 0.43 -20.63 28.56
C GLY A 36 0.67 -19.78 27.31
N THR A 37 -0.35 -19.69 26.44
CA THR A 37 -0.31 -18.82 25.25
C THR A 37 -0.28 -17.34 25.68
N PRO A 38 0.70 -16.52 25.23
CA PRO A 38 0.91 -15.18 25.77
C PRO A 38 -0.30 -14.24 25.69
N THR A 39 -1.10 -14.32 24.62
CA THR A 39 -2.23 -13.41 24.37
C THR A 39 -3.54 -14.19 24.41
N LEU A 40 -4.52 -13.73 25.20
CA LEU A 40 -5.83 -14.39 25.32
C LEU A 40 -6.98 -13.41 25.61
N TYR A 41 -8.22 -13.88 25.44
CA TYR A 41 -9.44 -13.12 25.72
C TYR A 41 -10.08 -13.58 27.02
N ILE A 42 -10.23 -12.67 27.99
CA ILE A 42 -10.97 -12.91 29.22
C ILE A 42 -12.42 -12.46 28.99
N PRO A 43 -13.43 -13.34 29.11
CA PRO A 43 -14.80 -13.03 28.69
C PRO A 43 -15.66 -12.31 29.76
N SER A 44 -15.26 -12.35 31.03
CA SER A 44 -15.96 -11.65 32.12
C SER A 44 -15.01 -11.36 33.29
N ASN A 45 -15.49 -10.70 34.34
CA ASN A 45 -14.78 -10.53 35.60
C ASN A 45 -15.10 -11.60 36.67
N HIS A 46 -15.74 -12.72 36.30
CA HIS A 46 -16.02 -13.83 37.22
C HIS A 46 -14.81 -14.78 37.34
N ILE A 47 -14.53 -15.25 38.56
CA ILE A 47 -13.35 -16.09 38.85
C ILE A 47 -13.37 -17.40 38.05
N ASP A 48 -14.53 -18.02 37.86
CA ASP A 48 -14.67 -19.25 37.06
C ASP A 48 -14.39 -19.06 35.58
N ASP A 49 -14.83 -17.95 34.99
CA ASP A 49 -14.52 -17.59 33.60
C ASP A 49 -13.03 -17.29 33.42
N ILE A 50 -12.41 -16.60 34.39
CA ILE A 50 -10.97 -16.33 34.40
C ILE A 50 -10.20 -17.65 34.52
N VAL A 51 -10.48 -18.50 35.52
CA VAL A 51 -9.78 -19.78 35.73
C VAL A 51 -9.97 -20.72 34.54
N SER A 52 -11.19 -20.88 34.03
CA SER A 52 -11.45 -21.79 32.91
C SER A 52 -10.78 -21.31 31.61
N THR A 53 -10.70 -19.99 31.40
CA THR A 53 -9.92 -19.39 30.30
C THR A 53 -8.43 -19.64 30.49
N MET A 54 -7.85 -19.24 31.62
CA MET A 54 -6.41 -19.37 31.89
C MET A 54 -5.94 -20.84 31.83
N ASN A 55 -6.74 -21.78 32.34
CA ASN A 55 -6.42 -23.21 32.29
C ASN A 55 -6.51 -23.76 30.86
N ARG A 56 -7.51 -23.37 30.07
CA ARG A 56 -7.63 -23.72 28.64
C ARG A 56 -6.45 -23.19 27.81
N HIS A 57 -5.90 -22.03 28.20
CA HIS A 57 -4.73 -21.43 27.57
C HIS A 57 -3.39 -21.91 28.16
N GLY A 58 -3.39 -22.87 29.11
CA GLY A 58 -2.19 -23.59 29.58
C GLY A 58 -1.53 -23.07 30.86
N TYR A 59 -2.18 -22.17 31.61
CA TYR A 59 -1.58 -21.53 32.80
C TYR A 59 -1.68 -22.36 34.11
N GLU A 60 -2.57 -23.35 34.20
CA GLU A 60 -2.69 -24.28 35.34
C GLU A 60 -2.86 -23.60 36.71
N LEU A 61 -3.98 -22.89 36.85
CA LEU A 61 -4.49 -22.30 38.09
C LEU A 61 -5.26 -23.34 38.91
N ASN A 62 -5.09 -23.26 40.23
CA ASN A 62 -5.56 -24.21 41.25
C ASN A 62 -6.58 -23.59 42.22
N THR A 63 -7.02 -24.36 43.23
CA THR A 63 -8.01 -23.94 44.22
C THR A 63 -7.54 -22.79 45.12
N ILE A 64 -6.23 -22.67 45.39
CA ILE A 64 -5.67 -21.57 46.19
C ILE A 64 -5.70 -20.27 45.37
N ASP A 65 -5.44 -20.33 44.07
CA ASP A 65 -5.51 -19.16 43.18
C ASP A 65 -6.93 -18.56 43.14
N ARG A 66 -7.97 -19.40 43.22
CA ARG A 66 -9.38 -18.97 43.35
C ARG A 66 -9.62 -18.18 44.63
N ILE A 67 -9.08 -18.64 45.75
CA ILE A 67 -9.16 -17.94 47.05
C ILE A 67 -8.41 -16.62 46.98
N VAL A 68 -7.19 -16.59 46.43
CA VAL A 68 -6.39 -15.37 46.22
C VAL A 68 -7.11 -14.37 45.32
N MET A 69 -7.76 -14.84 44.25
CA MET A 69 -8.54 -14.02 43.33
C MET A 69 -9.72 -13.30 44.00
N SER A 70 -10.33 -13.88 45.03
CA SER A 70 -11.39 -13.23 45.81
C SER A 70 -10.93 -11.99 46.60
N PHE A 71 -9.61 -11.78 46.76
CA PHE A 71 -9.04 -10.68 47.56
C PHE A 71 -8.24 -9.65 46.73
N ILE A 72 -8.31 -9.71 45.38
CA ILE A 72 -7.55 -8.81 44.49
C ILE A 72 -8.41 -8.21 43.37
N THR A 73 -7.87 -7.20 42.68
CA THR A 73 -8.51 -6.59 41.52
C THR A 73 -8.50 -7.55 40.32
N LEU A 74 -9.64 -8.13 40.00
CA LEU A 74 -9.79 -9.03 38.84
C LEU A 74 -9.70 -8.28 37.50
N PRO A 75 -9.19 -8.93 36.43
CA PRO A 75 -9.32 -8.42 35.07
C PRO A 75 -10.80 -8.26 34.68
N LYS A 76 -11.10 -7.18 33.95
CA LYS A 76 -12.40 -6.98 33.27
C LYS A 76 -12.39 -7.64 31.89
N GLU A 77 -13.55 -7.80 31.26
CA GLU A 77 -13.64 -8.33 29.89
C GLU A 77 -12.66 -7.65 28.92
N GLY A 78 -11.99 -8.45 28.08
CA GLY A 78 -11.14 -7.99 27.00
C GLY A 78 -9.90 -8.84 26.76
N TRP A 79 -9.00 -8.31 25.94
CA TRP A 79 -7.73 -8.95 25.61
C TRP A 79 -6.65 -8.63 26.64
N TYR A 80 -5.83 -9.63 26.96
CA TYR A 80 -4.68 -9.51 27.85
C TYR A 80 -3.46 -10.19 27.23
N ARG A 81 -2.28 -9.69 27.57
CA ARG A 81 -0.98 -10.27 27.19
C ARG A 81 -0.13 -10.52 28.44
N PHE A 82 0.16 -11.78 28.74
CA PHE A 82 1.01 -12.18 29.86
C PHE A 82 2.38 -12.61 29.33
N ASP A 83 3.37 -11.73 29.50
CA ASP A 83 4.76 -12.00 29.14
C ASP A 83 5.46 -12.98 30.11
N ALA A 84 6.57 -13.55 29.66
CA ALA A 84 7.23 -14.69 30.30
C ALA A 84 8.16 -14.30 31.48
N ASP A 85 8.09 -13.07 31.98
CA ASP A 85 9.04 -12.43 32.88
C ASP A 85 8.53 -12.22 34.33
N GLU A 86 7.22 -12.36 34.58
CA GLU A 86 6.67 -12.09 35.91
C GLU A 86 7.06 -13.17 36.95
N ILE A 87 7.83 -12.76 37.95
CA ILE A 87 8.28 -13.61 39.06
C ILE A 87 7.18 -13.67 40.14
N GLY A 88 6.74 -14.88 40.44
CA GLY A 88 5.94 -15.21 41.64
C GLY A 88 4.43 -15.25 41.42
N ARG A 89 3.79 -16.28 41.99
CA ARG A 89 2.37 -16.61 41.76
C ARG A 89 1.40 -15.50 42.16
N PHE A 90 1.61 -14.89 43.32
CA PHE A 90 0.77 -13.79 43.80
C PHE A 90 1.00 -12.49 43.00
N SER A 91 2.25 -12.23 42.60
CA SER A 91 2.61 -11.08 41.77
C SER A 91 1.89 -11.11 40.42
N PHE A 92 1.92 -12.27 39.74
CA PHE A 92 1.20 -12.49 38.48
C PHE A 92 -0.30 -12.20 38.63
N LEU A 93 -0.99 -12.92 39.54
CA LEU A 93 -2.45 -12.78 39.72
C LEU A 93 -2.84 -11.32 40.04
N LYS A 94 -2.10 -10.67 40.95
CA LYS A 94 -2.33 -9.27 41.34
C LYS A 94 -2.10 -8.26 40.21
N ASN A 95 -1.24 -8.57 39.24
CA ASN A 95 -0.93 -7.69 38.12
C ASN A 95 -1.74 -7.98 36.84
N MET A 96 -2.45 -9.10 36.74
CA MET A 96 -3.20 -9.50 35.54
C MET A 96 -4.06 -8.38 34.94
N TYR A 97 -4.82 -7.65 35.75
CA TYR A 97 -5.71 -6.57 35.27
C TYR A 97 -4.98 -5.42 34.56
N LYS A 98 -3.68 -5.23 34.81
CA LYS A 98 -2.86 -4.18 34.20
C LYS A 98 -2.42 -4.53 32.77
N LYS A 99 -2.35 -5.83 32.45
CA LYS A 99 -1.84 -6.39 31.19
C LYS A 99 -2.82 -6.30 30.02
N ARG A 100 -3.76 -5.33 30.06
CA ARG A 100 -4.90 -5.24 29.15
C ARG A 100 -4.50 -4.63 27.81
N GLU A 101 -4.65 -5.41 26.76
CA GLU A 101 -4.34 -5.02 25.39
C GLU A 101 -5.42 -4.13 24.77
N LYS A 102 -5.05 -3.30 23.79
CA LYS A 102 -5.98 -2.45 23.04
C LYS A 102 -6.31 -3.10 21.69
N PRO A 103 -7.50 -3.68 21.50
CA PRO A 103 -7.83 -4.36 20.25
C PRO A 103 -8.10 -3.37 19.11
N ILE A 104 -7.49 -3.65 17.96
CA ILE A 104 -7.83 -3.03 16.68
C ILE A 104 -9.08 -3.69 16.09
N GLN A 105 -9.75 -3.00 15.16
CA GLN A 105 -10.88 -3.56 14.42
C GLN A 105 -10.36 -4.25 13.15
N ILE A 106 -10.45 -5.57 13.12
CA ILE A 106 -10.29 -6.37 11.91
C ILE A 106 -11.66 -6.46 11.21
N VAL A 107 -11.67 -6.42 9.88
CA VAL A 107 -12.89 -6.57 9.08
C VAL A 107 -12.75 -7.81 8.22
N VAL A 108 -13.64 -8.78 8.40
CA VAL A 108 -13.78 -9.95 7.54
C VAL A 108 -14.83 -9.63 6.48
N PHE A 109 -14.49 -9.82 5.21
CA PHE A 109 -15.30 -9.36 4.09
C PHE A 109 -16.12 -10.51 3.49
N ALA A 110 -17.38 -10.22 3.16
CA ALA A 110 -18.24 -11.18 2.48
C ALA A 110 -17.78 -11.39 1.02
N GLY A 111 -17.87 -12.63 0.53
CA GLY A 111 -17.45 -12.99 -0.82
C GLY A 111 -15.96 -13.37 -0.97
N ASP A 112 -15.11 -13.04 0.01
CA ASP A 112 -13.72 -13.53 0.11
C ASP A 112 -13.70 -15.03 0.47
N THR A 113 -12.73 -15.79 -0.06
CA THR A 113 -12.46 -17.16 0.41
C THR A 113 -11.69 -17.17 1.73
N ASN A 114 -11.63 -18.32 2.39
CA ASN A 114 -10.80 -18.51 3.57
C ASN A 114 -9.31 -18.21 3.34
N GLU A 115 -8.76 -18.57 2.18
CA GLU A 115 -7.38 -18.29 1.79
C GLU A 115 -7.16 -16.77 1.60
N GLU A 116 -8.08 -16.10 0.92
CA GLU A 116 -8.05 -14.64 0.72
C GLU A 116 -8.17 -13.87 2.04
N MET A 117 -9.01 -14.35 2.96
CA MET A 117 -9.14 -13.81 4.31
C MET A 117 -7.87 -14.04 5.15
N CYS A 118 -7.29 -15.25 5.11
CA CYS A 118 -6.04 -15.54 5.83
C CYS A 118 -4.87 -14.68 5.34
N HIS A 119 -4.74 -14.49 4.02
CA HIS A 119 -3.72 -13.61 3.44
C HIS A 119 -3.86 -12.16 3.95
N ARG A 120 -5.08 -11.63 4.00
CA ARG A 120 -5.34 -10.28 4.50
C ARG A 120 -5.09 -10.16 6.00
N LEU A 121 -5.54 -11.13 6.78
CA LEU A 121 -5.34 -11.20 8.23
C LEU A 121 -3.85 -11.32 8.60
N ALA A 122 -3.06 -12.04 7.80
CA ALA A 122 -1.61 -12.12 7.95
C ALA A 122 -0.95 -10.73 7.82
N ASN A 123 -1.37 -9.92 6.84
CA ASN A 123 -0.89 -8.56 6.64
C ASN A 123 -1.37 -7.59 7.74
N ASP A 124 -2.65 -7.66 8.14
CA ASP A 124 -3.24 -6.76 9.15
C ASP A 124 -2.66 -6.97 10.56
N LEU A 125 -2.25 -8.20 10.89
CA LEU A 125 -1.64 -8.57 12.18
C LEU A 125 -0.11 -8.73 12.14
N ASN A 126 0.51 -8.76 10.96
CA ASN A 126 1.92 -9.10 10.76
C ASN A 126 2.29 -10.50 11.32
N VAL A 127 1.54 -11.53 10.90
CA VAL A 127 1.69 -12.94 11.32
C VAL A 127 1.78 -13.90 10.12
N SER A 128 2.04 -15.18 10.35
CA SER A 128 2.27 -16.14 9.25
C SER A 128 0.98 -16.66 8.63
N GLU A 129 0.74 -16.33 7.36
CA GLU A 129 -0.40 -16.82 6.56
C GLU A 129 -0.52 -18.35 6.57
N SER A 130 0.59 -19.08 6.42
CA SER A 130 0.57 -20.55 6.42
C SER A 130 0.22 -21.14 7.79
N ARG A 131 0.54 -20.44 8.90
CA ARG A 131 0.07 -20.79 10.25
C ARG A 131 -1.42 -20.49 10.40
N LEU A 132 -1.93 -19.33 9.94
CA LEU A 132 -3.38 -19.05 9.92
C LEU A 132 -4.17 -20.12 9.15
N ILE A 133 -3.73 -20.47 7.94
CA ILE A 133 -4.37 -21.51 7.10
C ILE A 133 -4.33 -22.89 7.76
N LYS A 134 -3.24 -23.23 8.46
CA LYS A 134 -3.14 -24.47 9.27
C LYS A 134 -4.17 -24.49 10.40
N TRP A 135 -4.28 -23.40 11.15
CA TRP A 135 -5.22 -23.32 12.28
C TRP A 135 -6.69 -23.28 11.83
N TYR A 136 -6.99 -22.62 10.71
CA TYR A 136 -8.32 -22.69 10.09
C TYR A 136 -8.69 -24.14 9.82
N LYS A 137 -7.85 -24.88 9.08
CA LYS A 137 -8.06 -26.30 8.75
C LYS A 137 -8.15 -27.22 9.97
N LYS A 138 -7.61 -26.84 11.14
CA LYS A 138 -7.74 -27.61 12.40
C LYS A 138 -9.08 -27.38 13.09
N PHE A 139 -9.65 -26.18 13.03
CA PHE A 139 -10.81 -25.78 13.82
C PHE A 139 -12.15 -25.77 13.06
N THR A 140 -12.14 -25.94 11.74
CA THR A 140 -13.33 -25.82 10.90
C THR A 140 -14.11 -27.11 10.67
N ARG A 141 -15.42 -27.06 10.89
CA ARG A 141 -16.44 -28.07 10.53
C ARG A 141 -16.53 -28.31 9.02
N PHE A 142 -16.41 -27.24 8.22
CA PHE A 142 -16.55 -27.27 6.76
C PHE A 142 -15.25 -26.87 6.05
N LYS A 143 -15.13 -27.16 4.75
CA LYS A 143 -14.00 -26.67 3.94
C LYS A 143 -13.96 -25.14 3.82
N GLU A 144 -15.13 -24.51 3.76
CA GLU A 144 -15.33 -23.07 3.51
C GLU A 144 -16.63 -22.61 4.20
N GLY A 145 -16.78 -21.31 4.44
CA GLY A 145 -18.01 -20.72 5.00
C GLY A 145 -18.14 -20.83 6.53
N ASN A 146 -17.04 -21.08 7.24
CA ASN A 146 -17.02 -21.27 8.70
C ASN A 146 -16.97 -19.97 9.53
N ILE A 147 -16.53 -18.87 8.91
CA ILE A 147 -16.39 -17.56 9.54
C ILE A 147 -17.39 -16.63 8.83
N LEU A 148 -18.09 -15.81 9.60
CA LEU A 148 -19.03 -14.82 9.08
C LEU A 148 -18.30 -13.53 8.65
N ALA A 149 -18.87 -12.80 7.69
CA ALA A 149 -18.44 -11.46 7.37
C ALA A 149 -18.84 -10.49 8.50
N GLY A 150 -17.95 -9.57 8.87
CA GLY A 150 -18.24 -8.64 9.95
C GLY A 150 -17.02 -7.96 10.55
N LYS A 151 -17.24 -7.33 11.71
CA LYS A 151 -16.23 -6.59 12.46
C LYS A 151 -15.81 -7.38 13.69
N TYR A 152 -14.53 -7.68 13.78
CA TYR A 152 -13.90 -8.45 14.86
C TYR A 152 -12.88 -7.56 15.58
N ARG A 153 -12.64 -7.84 16.87
CA ARG A 153 -11.77 -7.02 17.72
C ARG A 153 -10.62 -7.87 18.24
N LEU A 154 -9.43 -7.67 17.70
CA LEU A 154 -8.22 -8.45 17.98
C LEU A 154 -7.07 -7.49 18.33
N PRO A 155 -6.17 -7.82 19.27
CA PRO A 155 -4.95 -7.06 19.50
C PRO A 155 -3.90 -7.43 18.44
N ARG A 156 -2.95 -6.53 18.14
CA ARG A 156 -1.86 -6.84 17.19
C ARG A 156 -0.87 -7.90 17.70
N SER A 157 -0.93 -8.23 18.98
CA SER A 157 -0.09 -9.22 19.67
C SER A 157 -0.70 -10.62 19.73
N VAL A 158 -1.83 -10.87 19.05
CA VAL A 158 -2.46 -12.19 18.98
C VAL A 158 -1.67 -13.14 18.09
N ASP A 159 -1.53 -14.40 18.51
CA ASP A 159 -0.94 -15.47 17.69
C ASP A 159 -1.95 -16.06 16.70
N GLU A 160 -1.48 -16.86 15.74
CA GLU A 160 -2.34 -17.40 14.68
C GLU A 160 -3.34 -18.47 15.14
N GLU A 161 -3.07 -19.20 16.24
CA GLU A 161 -4.03 -20.18 16.78
C GLU A 161 -5.18 -19.43 17.47
N THR A 162 -4.85 -18.50 18.37
CA THR A 162 -5.83 -17.68 19.10
C THR A 162 -6.63 -16.77 18.18
N ALA A 163 -6.01 -16.16 17.15
CA ALA A 163 -6.71 -15.31 16.20
C ALA A 163 -7.79 -16.06 15.43
N ILE A 164 -7.43 -17.18 14.79
CA ILE A 164 -8.38 -17.97 14.00
C ILE A 164 -9.43 -18.64 14.90
N LYS A 165 -9.02 -19.13 16.09
CA LYS A 165 -9.96 -19.68 17.06
C LYS A 165 -11.00 -18.66 17.51
N TYR A 166 -10.60 -17.41 17.79
CA TYR A 166 -11.55 -16.34 18.14
C TYR A 166 -12.54 -16.04 17.02
N LEU A 167 -12.09 -15.96 15.76
CA LEU A 167 -12.97 -15.73 14.60
C LEU A 167 -13.98 -16.89 14.44
N ILE A 168 -13.53 -18.14 14.59
CA ILE A 168 -14.36 -19.33 14.43
C ILE A 168 -15.33 -19.50 15.61
N ASP A 169 -14.87 -19.44 16.86
CA ASP A 169 -15.70 -19.59 18.06
C ASP A 169 -16.83 -18.55 18.08
N LYS A 170 -16.54 -17.30 17.71
CA LYS A 170 -17.56 -16.25 17.59
C LYS A 170 -18.54 -16.54 16.45
N SER A 171 -18.05 -16.91 15.27
CA SER A 171 -18.91 -17.19 14.11
C SER A 171 -19.79 -18.42 14.33
N TYR A 172 -19.29 -19.46 15.00
CA TYR A 172 -20.08 -20.62 15.40
C TYR A 172 -21.11 -20.29 16.49
N LYS A 173 -20.80 -19.41 17.45
CA LYS A 173 -21.83 -18.93 18.39
C LYS A 173 -22.99 -18.24 17.66
N GLU A 174 -22.70 -17.42 16.65
CA GLU A 174 -23.71 -16.72 15.85
C GLU A 174 -24.48 -17.66 14.91
N LEU A 175 -23.77 -18.58 14.22
CA LEU A 175 -24.39 -19.60 13.35
C LEU A 175 -25.22 -20.63 14.11
N ASP A 176 -24.76 -21.13 15.26
CA ASP A 176 -25.50 -22.11 16.07
C ASP A 176 -26.69 -21.48 16.80
N PHE A 177 -26.65 -20.17 17.06
CA PHE A 177 -27.81 -19.41 17.54
C PHE A 177 -28.84 -19.27 16.41
N PHE A 178 -28.43 -18.73 15.26
CA PHE A 178 -29.28 -18.58 14.07
C PHE A 178 -29.94 -19.91 13.68
N ALA A 179 -29.17 -21.01 13.67
CA ALA A 179 -29.69 -22.32 13.29
C ALA A 179 -30.77 -22.84 14.25
N LYS A 180 -30.59 -22.70 15.57
CA LYS A 180 -31.60 -23.10 16.57
C LYS A 180 -32.88 -22.28 16.48
N ASP A 181 -32.72 -20.98 16.27
CA ASP A 181 -33.81 -20.00 16.16
C ASP A 181 -34.65 -20.21 14.90
N ASN A 182 -34.03 -20.61 13.77
CA ASN A 182 -34.67 -20.63 12.45
C ASN A 182 -34.91 -22.04 11.87
N PHE A 183 -34.30 -23.09 12.43
CA PHE A 183 -34.52 -24.50 12.07
C PHE A 183 -35.00 -25.37 13.24
N GLY A 184 -35.08 -24.82 14.46
CA GLY A 184 -35.41 -25.55 15.68
C GLY A 184 -34.20 -26.23 16.36
N SER A 185 -34.43 -26.87 17.50
CA SER A 185 -33.38 -27.53 18.30
C SER A 185 -32.69 -28.68 17.57
N ASP A 186 -33.41 -29.34 16.67
CA ASP A 186 -33.06 -30.66 16.12
C ASP A 186 -32.39 -30.56 14.73
N PHE A 187 -31.99 -29.33 14.35
CA PHE A 187 -31.37 -29.06 13.06
C PHE A 187 -30.08 -29.87 12.85
N THR A 188 -29.87 -30.37 11.63
CA THR A 188 -28.64 -31.10 11.33
C THR A 188 -27.52 -30.15 10.90
N THR A 189 -26.27 -30.60 11.06
CA THR A 189 -25.12 -29.90 10.48
C THR A 189 -25.21 -29.79 8.95
N GLU A 190 -25.97 -30.66 8.29
CA GLU A 190 -26.20 -30.66 6.84
C GLU A 190 -27.19 -29.55 6.41
N ASP A 191 -28.23 -29.26 7.21
CA ASP A 191 -29.18 -28.17 6.94
C ASP A 191 -28.51 -26.80 7.00
N LEU A 192 -27.68 -26.60 8.04
CA LEU A 192 -26.85 -25.41 8.18
C LEU A 192 -25.82 -25.32 7.04
N ARG A 193 -25.18 -26.44 6.66
CA ARG A 193 -24.22 -26.48 5.55
C ARG A 193 -24.87 -26.08 4.21
N ASN A 194 -26.05 -26.63 3.90
CA ASN A 194 -26.77 -26.30 2.67
C ASN A 194 -27.28 -24.86 2.65
N SER A 195 -27.69 -24.33 3.80
CA SER A 195 -28.05 -22.91 3.94
C SER A 195 -26.85 -21.98 3.71
N ILE A 196 -25.68 -22.30 4.26
CA ILE A 196 -24.43 -21.56 4.01
C ILE A 196 -23.96 -21.71 2.55
N ILE A 197 -24.19 -22.87 1.90
CA ILE A 197 -23.92 -23.02 0.46
C ILE A 197 -24.78 -22.04 -0.35
N ILE A 198 -26.10 -22.02 -0.13
CA ILE A 198 -27.02 -21.11 -0.83
C ILE A 198 -26.64 -19.64 -0.55
N ALA A 199 -26.34 -19.29 0.70
CA ALA A 199 -25.85 -17.96 1.10
C ALA A 199 -24.57 -17.58 0.34
N SER A 200 -23.63 -18.51 0.16
CA SER A 200 -22.37 -18.25 -0.57
C SER A 200 -22.56 -18.10 -2.08
N ILE A 201 -23.60 -18.70 -2.67
CA ILE A 201 -24.00 -18.43 -4.06
C ILE A 201 -24.57 -17.02 -4.15
N ILE A 202 -25.57 -16.70 -3.30
CA ILE A 202 -26.21 -15.38 -3.22
C ILE A 202 -25.16 -14.26 -3.08
N GLN A 203 -24.21 -14.45 -2.16
CA GLN A 203 -23.15 -13.48 -1.86
C GLN A 203 -22.16 -13.23 -3.01
N LYS A 204 -21.99 -14.20 -3.93
CA LYS A 204 -21.17 -14.02 -5.15
C LYS A 204 -21.94 -13.32 -6.28
N GLU A 205 -23.27 -13.34 -6.27
CA GLU A 205 -24.14 -12.76 -7.30
C GLU A 205 -24.63 -11.33 -6.96
N SER A 206 -24.90 -11.01 -5.69
CA SER A 206 -25.23 -9.64 -5.27
C SER A 206 -24.80 -9.28 -3.84
N ASN A 207 -24.68 -7.97 -3.59
CA ASN A 207 -24.46 -7.36 -2.27
C ASN A 207 -25.68 -6.54 -1.80
N ASP A 208 -26.78 -6.56 -2.55
CA ASP A 208 -28.01 -5.81 -2.28
C ASP A 208 -29.03 -6.68 -1.55
N LYS A 209 -29.37 -6.34 -0.29
CA LYS A 209 -30.21 -7.18 0.58
C LYS A 209 -31.61 -7.45 0.00
N ASP A 210 -32.19 -6.52 -0.76
CA ASP A 210 -33.48 -6.74 -1.42
C ASP A 210 -33.39 -7.81 -2.51
N GLU A 211 -32.26 -7.85 -3.24
CA GLU A 211 -32.04 -8.83 -4.31
C GLU A 211 -31.71 -10.21 -3.78
N MET A 212 -30.98 -10.31 -2.66
CA MET A 212 -30.56 -11.58 -2.06
C MET A 212 -31.75 -12.53 -1.86
N ALA A 213 -32.88 -12.03 -1.36
CA ALA A 213 -34.08 -12.83 -1.13
C ALA A 213 -34.76 -13.29 -2.44
N TYR A 214 -34.70 -12.51 -3.53
CA TYR A 214 -35.16 -12.94 -4.85
C TYR A 214 -34.19 -13.90 -5.55
N ILE A 215 -32.87 -13.75 -5.37
CA ILE A 215 -31.87 -14.70 -5.89
C ILE A 215 -32.02 -16.05 -5.18
N SER A 216 -32.26 -16.06 -3.86
CA SER A 216 -32.65 -17.25 -3.09
C SER A 216 -33.89 -17.94 -3.66
N SER A 217 -34.92 -17.14 -4.00
CA SER A 217 -36.13 -17.61 -4.69
C SER A 217 -35.80 -18.34 -5.99
N VAL A 218 -34.98 -17.74 -6.86
CA VAL A 218 -34.57 -18.34 -8.14
C VAL A 218 -33.77 -19.63 -7.94
N ILE A 219 -32.86 -19.68 -6.95
CA ILE A 219 -32.10 -20.90 -6.61
C ILE A 219 -33.06 -22.01 -6.18
N ARG A 220 -33.95 -21.76 -5.21
CA ARG A 220 -34.89 -22.75 -4.69
C ARG A 220 -35.92 -23.19 -5.75
N ASN A 221 -36.42 -22.27 -6.59
CA ASN A 221 -37.30 -22.58 -7.71
C ASN A 221 -36.63 -23.46 -8.78
N ARG A 222 -35.34 -23.21 -9.08
CA ARG A 222 -34.57 -24.07 -10.00
C ARG A 222 -34.36 -25.46 -9.42
N LEU A 223 -33.99 -25.58 -8.13
CA LEU A 223 -33.84 -26.87 -7.45
C LEU A 223 -35.16 -27.67 -7.44
N LYS A 224 -36.28 -27.02 -7.08
CA LYS A 224 -37.63 -27.63 -7.08
C LYS A 224 -38.11 -28.10 -8.47
N LYS A 225 -37.53 -27.56 -9.55
CA LYS A 225 -37.81 -27.97 -10.95
C LYS A 225 -36.72 -28.86 -11.55
N ASP A 226 -35.79 -29.38 -10.74
CA ASP A 226 -34.62 -30.16 -11.19
C ASP A 226 -33.84 -29.46 -12.33
N MET A 227 -33.72 -28.13 -12.23
CA MET A 227 -32.95 -27.29 -13.15
C MET A 227 -31.52 -27.11 -12.67
N ARG A 228 -30.59 -26.96 -13.61
CA ARG A 228 -29.22 -26.53 -13.33
C ARG A 228 -29.22 -25.08 -12.82
N LEU A 229 -28.39 -24.76 -11.82
CA LEU A 229 -28.36 -23.40 -11.26
C LEU A 229 -27.80 -22.38 -12.25
N GLN A 230 -26.74 -22.73 -13.01
CA GLN A 230 -26.13 -21.88 -14.05
C GLN A 230 -25.69 -20.49 -13.52
N MET A 231 -25.01 -20.47 -12.36
CA MET A 231 -24.55 -19.23 -11.72
C MET A 231 -23.03 -19.09 -11.86
N ASP A 232 -22.55 -17.99 -12.45
CA ASP A 232 -21.11 -17.76 -12.68
C ASP A 232 -20.33 -17.71 -11.35
N GLY A 233 -20.95 -17.22 -10.26
CA GLY A 233 -20.38 -17.21 -8.92
C GLY A 233 -19.97 -18.60 -8.41
N THR A 234 -20.63 -19.67 -8.87
CA THR A 234 -20.27 -21.06 -8.48
C THR A 234 -18.92 -21.51 -9.05
N LEU A 235 -18.50 -20.94 -10.19
CA LEU A 235 -17.17 -21.14 -10.76
C LEU A 235 -16.11 -20.20 -10.16
N ASN A 236 -16.48 -19.25 -9.31
CA ASN A 236 -15.62 -18.20 -8.76
C ASN A 236 -15.05 -18.58 -7.37
N TYR A 237 -14.32 -19.69 -7.33
CA TYR A 237 -13.81 -20.33 -6.09
C TYR A 237 -12.41 -20.96 -6.26
N GLY A 238 -11.68 -21.10 -5.16
CA GLY A 238 -10.33 -21.67 -5.10
C GLY A 238 -9.34 -20.92 -5.99
N LYS A 239 -8.52 -21.66 -6.77
CA LYS A 239 -7.57 -21.09 -7.74
C LYS A 239 -8.18 -20.23 -8.86
N TYR A 240 -9.51 -20.17 -8.94
CA TYR A 240 -10.25 -19.31 -9.87
C TYR A 240 -11.05 -18.21 -9.16
N SER A 241 -10.81 -17.97 -7.86
CA SER A 241 -11.40 -16.83 -7.16
C SER A 241 -10.98 -15.52 -7.81
N ARG A 242 -11.93 -14.61 -7.96
CA ARG A 242 -11.85 -13.31 -8.65
C ARG A 242 -11.42 -13.40 -10.14
N VAL A 243 -11.40 -14.58 -10.75
CA VAL A 243 -11.15 -14.79 -12.19
C VAL A 243 -12.46 -14.68 -12.97
N VAL A 244 -12.45 -13.91 -14.06
CA VAL A 244 -13.62 -13.78 -14.96
C VAL A 244 -13.98 -15.14 -15.56
N VAL A 245 -15.25 -15.52 -15.44
CA VAL A 245 -15.77 -16.73 -16.09
C VAL A 245 -15.96 -16.49 -17.59
N THR A 246 -15.53 -17.45 -18.41
CA THR A 246 -15.64 -17.41 -19.88
C THR A 246 -16.44 -18.59 -20.39
N SER A 247 -17.07 -18.47 -21.56
CA SER A 247 -17.85 -19.55 -22.16
C SER A 247 -17.03 -20.83 -22.42
N GLU A 248 -15.74 -20.66 -22.75
CA GLU A 248 -14.79 -21.77 -22.85
C GLU A 248 -14.56 -22.44 -21.48
N ARG A 249 -14.36 -21.65 -20.42
CA ARG A 249 -14.21 -22.18 -19.07
C ARG A 249 -15.47 -22.94 -18.63
N ILE A 250 -16.66 -22.39 -18.85
CA ILE A 250 -17.95 -23.05 -18.55
C ILE A 250 -18.05 -24.42 -19.25
N LYS A 251 -17.59 -24.53 -20.49
CA LYS A 251 -17.59 -25.78 -21.28
C LYS A 251 -16.57 -26.80 -20.73
N ASN A 252 -15.38 -26.34 -20.38
CA ASN A 252 -14.22 -27.20 -20.09
C ASN A 252 -14.06 -27.55 -18.60
N ASP A 253 -14.61 -26.76 -17.66
CA ASP A 253 -14.49 -27.01 -16.22
C ASP A 253 -15.28 -28.28 -15.81
N THR A 254 -14.56 -29.30 -15.34
CA THR A 254 -15.11 -30.61 -14.92
C THR A 254 -15.43 -30.68 -13.44
N SER A 255 -15.20 -29.61 -12.67
CA SER A 255 -15.41 -29.64 -11.23
C SER A 255 -16.90 -29.73 -10.86
N ARG A 256 -17.19 -30.32 -9.69
CA ARG A 256 -18.55 -30.36 -9.12
C ARG A 256 -19.11 -28.98 -8.73
N TYR A 257 -18.30 -27.93 -8.83
CA TYR A 257 -18.72 -26.53 -8.69
C TYR A 257 -19.30 -25.96 -10.00
N ASN A 258 -19.10 -26.62 -11.15
CA ASN A 258 -19.69 -26.18 -12.42
C ASN A 258 -21.20 -26.46 -12.48
N THR A 259 -22.00 -25.51 -11.98
CA THR A 259 -23.47 -25.59 -12.00
C THR A 259 -24.12 -25.34 -13.38
N TYR A 260 -23.33 -25.15 -14.45
CA TYR A 260 -23.81 -25.25 -15.83
C TYR A 260 -23.77 -26.70 -16.36
N LYS A 261 -22.97 -27.56 -15.73
CA LYS A 261 -22.78 -28.96 -16.12
C LYS A 261 -23.55 -29.92 -15.22
N TYR A 262 -23.43 -29.74 -13.90
CA TYR A 262 -24.07 -30.58 -12.88
C TYR A 262 -25.34 -29.92 -12.32
N LYS A 263 -26.31 -30.74 -11.89
CA LYS A 263 -27.52 -30.30 -11.17
C LYS A 263 -27.28 -30.28 -9.65
N GLY A 264 -28.18 -29.64 -8.91
CA GLY A 264 -28.10 -29.51 -7.46
C GLY A 264 -27.19 -28.37 -6.99
N LEU A 265 -26.89 -28.36 -5.68
CA LEU A 265 -25.94 -27.44 -5.06
C LEU A 265 -24.48 -27.86 -5.36
N PRO A 266 -23.51 -26.91 -5.35
CA PRO A 266 -22.08 -27.24 -5.33
C PRO A 266 -21.71 -27.97 -4.01
N PRO A 267 -20.60 -28.73 -3.98
CA PRO A 267 -20.32 -29.64 -2.87
C PRO A 267 -19.91 -28.97 -1.55
N ALA A 268 -19.58 -27.67 -1.55
CA ALA A 268 -19.23 -26.87 -0.38
C ALA A 268 -19.49 -25.37 -0.65
N PRO A 269 -19.52 -24.52 0.38
CA PRO A 269 -19.61 -23.07 0.21
C PRO A 269 -18.48 -22.48 -0.64
N LEU A 270 -18.74 -21.31 -1.22
CA LEU A 270 -17.88 -20.64 -2.21
C LEU A 270 -17.04 -19.48 -1.62
N SER A 271 -17.38 -19.05 -0.41
CA SER A 271 -16.78 -17.92 0.29
C SER A 271 -17.33 -17.80 1.71
N ILE A 272 -16.74 -16.89 2.47
CA ILE A 272 -17.34 -16.25 3.64
C ILE A 272 -18.64 -15.53 3.24
N VAL A 273 -19.64 -15.56 4.12
CA VAL A 273 -21.00 -15.01 3.91
C VAL A 273 -21.34 -13.97 4.96
N SER A 274 -22.17 -12.99 4.60
CA SER A 274 -22.83 -12.09 5.57
C SER A 274 -24.00 -12.80 6.27
N MET A 275 -24.44 -12.26 7.41
CA MET A 275 -25.65 -12.75 8.07
C MET A 275 -26.87 -12.49 7.18
N GLU A 276 -26.90 -11.34 6.50
CA GLU A 276 -27.94 -10.95 5.56
C GLU A 276 -28.09 -11.92 4.37
N ALA A 277 -26.98 -12.49 3.89
CA ALA A 277 -27.01 -13.54 2.86
C ALA A 277 -27.51 -14.89 3.42
N LEU A 278 -27.29 -15.18 4.70
CA LEU A 278 -27.76 -16.40 5.38
C LEU A 278 -29.26 -16.31 5.74
N GLU A 279 -29.71 -15.15 6.22
CA GLU A 279 -31.13 -14.78 6.36
C GLU A 279 -31.85 -15.00 5.03
N ALA A 280 -31.34 -14.40 3.94
CA ALA A 280 -31.95 -14.54 2.61
C ALA A 280 -31.90 -15.98 2.05
N ALA A 281 -30.85 -16.75 2.36
CA ALA A 281 -30.78 -18.17 1.98
C ALA A 281 -31.86 -19.00 2.67
N THR A 282 -32.11 -18.73 3.96
CA THR A 282 -33.13 -19.37 4.79
C THR A 282 -34.53 -18.95 4.39
N PHE A 283 -34.75 -17.63 4.27
CA PHE A 283 -36.02 -16.97 3.95
C PHE A 283 -35.98 -16.37 2.53
N PRO A 284 -36.21 -17.19 1.48
CA PRO A 284 -36.43 -16.66 0.14
C PRO A 284 -37.68 -15.77 0.13
N ARG A 285 -37.70 -14.75 -0.73
CA ARG A 285 -38.96 -14.09 -1.06
C ARG A 285 -39.77 -15.00 -1.98
N GLU A 286 -41.05 -15.18 -1.72
CA GLU A 286 -41.89 -16.00 -2.60
C GLU A 286 -41.99 -15.36 -4.00
N SER A 287 -41.73 -16.16 -5.04
CA SER A 287 -41.84 -15.75 -6.45
C SER A 287 -41.89 -16.97 -7.35
N ASN A 288 -42.29 -16.79 -8.62
CA ASN A 288 -42.15 -17.79 -9.67
C ASN A 288 -40.89 -17.58 -10.55
N TYR A 289 -39.96 -16.71 -10.14
CA TYR A 289 -38.81 -16.36 -10.96
C TYR A 289 -37.84 -17.54 -11.15
N LEU A 290 -37.31 -17.66 -12.37
CA LEU A 290 -36.35 -18.69 -12.79
C LEU A 290 -35.08 -18.08 -13.42
N PHE A 291 -35.09 -16.79 -13.73
CA PHE A 291 -33.98 -16.10 -14.37
C PHE A 291 -33.82 -14.70 -13.77
N PHE A 292 -32.59 -14.18 -13.78
CA PHE A 292 -32.29 -12.78 -13.53
C PHE A 292 -31.16 -12.32 -14.46
N MET A 293 -31.04 -11.00 -14.67
CA MET A 293 -29.92 -10.40 -15.40
C MET A 293 -29.69 -8.98 -14.88
N LEU A 294 -28.41 -8.58 -14.75
CA LEU A 294 -28.06 -7.21 -14.39
C LEU A 294 -28.62 -6.21 -15.40
N ASN A 295 -29.22 -5.14 -14.89
CA ASN A 295 -29.91 -4.11 -15.66
C ASN A 295 -29.06 -2.83 -15.83
N LYS A 296 -29.64 -1.80 -16.46
CA LYS A 296 -28.94 -0.55 -16.75
C LYS A 296 -28.54 0.25 -15.49
N ASN A 297 -29.26 0.05 -14.37
CA ASN A 297 -29.07 0.76 -13.11
C ASN A 297 -28.05 0.05 -12.18
N GLY A 298 -27.67 -1.20 -12.49
CA GLY A 298 -26.81 -2.01 -11.62
C GLY A 298 -27.57 -2.86 -10.59
N LYS A 299 -28.91 -2.96 -10.72
CA LYS A 299 -29.74 -3.98 -10.04
C LYS A 299 -30.09 -5.12 -11.01
N HIS A 300 -30.78 -6.15 -10.55
CA HIS A 300 -31.19 -7.31 -11.34
C HIS A 300 -32.66 -7.25 -11.79
N ASP A 301 -32.91 -7.46 -13.10
CA ASP A 301 -34.25 -7.65 -13.65
C ASP A 301 -34.60 -9.16 -13.61
N PHE A 302 -35.58 -9.54 -12.78
CA PHE A 302 -36.03 -10.91 -12.60
C PHE A 302 -37.11 -11.30 -13.64
N ALA A 303 -37.15 -12.59 -14.01
CA ALA A 303 -38.04 -13.12 -15.03
C ALA A 303 -38.51 -14.56 -14.70
N VAL A 304 -39.76 -14.86 -15.07
CA VAL A 304 -40.39 -16.18 -14.94
C VAL A 304 -40.06 -17.02 -16.17
N THR A 305 -40.24 -16.46 -17.37
CA THR A 305 -39.97 -17.18 -18.63
C THR A 305 -38.63 -16.84 -19.26
N TYR A 306 -38.12 -17.77 -20.06
CA TYR A 306 -36.91 -17.54 -20.85
C TYR A 306 -37.11 -16.44 -21.93
N LYS A 307 -38.35 -16.20 -22.37
CA LYS A 307 -38.70 -15.14 -23.32
C LYS A 307 -38.54 -13.74 -22.71
N GLU A 308 -39.01 -13.54 -21.48
CA GLU A 308 -38.73 -12.33 -20.69
C GLU A 308 -37.23 -12.13 -20.47
N HIS A 309 -36.52 -13.18 -20.05
CA HIS A 309 -35.08 -13.11 -19.82
C HIS A 309 -34.30 -12.70 -21.08
N LEU A 310 -34.64 -13.26 -22.25
CA LEU A 310 -34.04 -12.85 -23.53
C LEU A 310 -34.35 -11.38 -23.91
N ALA A 311 -35.53 -10.86 -23.54
CA ALA A 311 -35.85 -9.45 -23.72
C ALA A 311 -34.98 -8.56 -22.82
N ASN A 312 -34.83 -8.91 -21.53
CA ASN A 312 -33.97 -8.18 -20.59
C ASN A 312 -32.50 -8.21 -21.05
N VAL A 313 -32.01 -9.36 -21.51
CA VAL A 313 -30.67 -9.53 -22.11
C VAL A 313 -30.48 -8.66 -23.36
N LYS A 314 -31.50 -8.51 -24.23
CA LYS A 314 -31.45 -7.61 -25.38
C LYS A 314 -31.33 -6.15 -24.93
N LEU A 315 -32.18 -5.70 -24.01
CA LEU A 315 -32.16 -4.33 -23.47
C LEU A 315 -30.81 -4.00 -22.82
N PHE A 316 -30.23 -4.93 -22.04
CA PHE A 316 -28.91 -4.75 -21.44
C PHE A 316 -27.79 -4.70 -22.49
N LYS A 317 -27.82 -5.55 -23.53
CA LYS A 317 -26.84 -5.50 -24.64
C LYS A 317 -26.89 -4.17 -25.39
N GLU A 318 -28.09 -3.63 -25.66
CA GLU A 318 -28.26 -2.33 -26.32
C GLU A 318 -27.75 -1.16 -25.45
N TYR A 319 -28.03 -1.20 -24.14
CA TYR A 319 -27.46 -0.25 -23.18
C TYR A 319 -25.93 -0.32 -23.13
N ARG A 320 -25.36 -1.53 -23.00
CA ARG A 320 -23.90 -1.76 -23.00
C ARG A 320 -23.24 -1.23 -24.26
N ARG A 321 -23.84 -1.40 -25.44
CA ARG A 321 -23.37 -0.82 -26.71
C ARG A 321 -23.28 0.71 -26.63
N LYS A 322 -24.36 1.39 -26.24
CA LYS A 322 -24.42 2.86 -26.09
C LYS A 322 -23.39 3.39 -25.06
N VAL A 323 -23.17 2.66 -23.96
CA VAL A 323 -22.15 3.02 -22.95
C VAL A 323 -20.72 2.87 -23.49
N LEU A 324 -20.41 1.78 -24.20
CA LEU A 324 -19.10 1.55 -24.80
C LEU A 324 -18.78 2.58 -25.89
N GLU A 325 -19.78 2.93 -26.71
CA GLU A 325 -19.67 3.98 -27.71
C GLU A 325 -19.40 5.36 -27.10
N LYS A 326 -20.19 5.77 -26.08
CA LYS A 326 -19.95 7.02 -25.33
C LYS A 326 -18.55 7.06 -24.71
N ARG A 327 -18.06 5.93 -24.17
CA ARG A 327 -16.69 5.80 -23.64
C ARG A 327 -15.62 5.90 -24.75
N ARG A 328 -15.84 5.32 -25.93
CA ARG A 328 -14.95 5.44 -27.09
C ARG A 328 -14.84 6.89 -27.59
N LEU A 329 -15.97 7.57 -27.75
CA LEU A 329 -16.03 8.98 -28.15
C LEU A 329 -15.35 9.89 -27.12
N ALA A 330 -15.52 9.63 -25.82
CA ALA A 330 -14.83 10.34 -24.75
C ALA A 330 -13.30 10.19 -24.82
N LYS A 331 -12.79 8.96 -25.04
CA LYS A 331 -11.34 8.73 -25.24
C LYS A 331 -10.80 9.51 -26.45
N ILE A 332 -11.48 9.42 -27.60
CA ILE A 332 -11.07 10.15 -28.82
C ILE A 332 -11.04 11.67 -28.58
N LYS A 333 -12.02 12.22 -27.85
CA LYS A 333 -12.03 13.65 -27.47
C LYS A 333 -10.85 14.02 -26.56
N GLN A 334 -10.55 13.18 -25.56
CA GLN A 334 -9.42 13.38 -24.65
C GLN A 334 -8.06 13.29 -25.36
N GLU A 335 -7.91 12.36 -26.32
CA GLU A 335 -6.73 12.20 -27.16
C GLU A 335 -6.53 13.41 -28.08
N LYS A 336 -7.58 13.89 -28.75
CA LYS A 336 -7.52 15.14 -29.55
C LYS A 336 -7.08 16.34 -28.70
N GLN A 337 -7.70 16.54 -27.52
CA GLN A 337 -7.28 17.60 -26.59
C GLN A 337 -5.83 17.47 -26.13
N LYS A 338 -5.33 16.24 -25.93
CA LYS A 338 -3.92 15.99 -25.58
C LYS A 338 -2.96 16.28 -26.74
N GLN A 339 -3.37 16.05 -27.99
CA GLN A 339 -2.63 16.45 -29.19
C GLN A 339 -2.64 17.97 -29.39
N GLU A 340 -3.78 18.63 -29.19
CA GLU A 340 -3.93 20.08 -29.28
C GLU A 340 -3.06 20.81 -28.25
N LYS A 341 -3.06 20.38 -26.98
CA LYS A 341 -2.16 20.90 -25.95
C LYS A 341 -0.69 20.77 -26.35
N LYS A 342 -0.26 19.58 -26.83
CA LYS A 342 1.11 19.37 -27.35
C LYS A 342 1.45 20.29 -28.54
N LYS A 343 0.51 20.57 -29.44
CA LYS A 343 0.70 21.53 -30.55
C LYS A 343 0.87 22.96 -30.03
N GLN A 344 0.03 23.40 -29.09
CA GLN A 344 0.12 24.72 -28.46
C GLN A 344 1.41 24.89 -27.64
N GLU A 345 1.86 23.84 -26.95
CA GLU A 345 3.14 23.82 -26.22
C GLU A 345 4.33 23.99 -27.17
N LYS A 346 4.37 23.24 -28.29
CA LYS A 346 5.40 23.43 -29.33
C LYS A 346 5.39 24.86 -29.89
N GLN A 347 4.23 25.39 -30.27
CA GLN A 347 4.11 26.77 -30.77
C GLN A 347 4.56 27.81 -29.74
N LYS A 348 4.29 27.61 -28.44
CA LYS A 348 4.79 28.48 -27.36
C LYS A 348 6.32 28.39 -27.19
N GLN A 349 6.90 27.20 -27.33
CA GLN A 349 8.36 27.01 -27.31
C GLN A 349 9.04 27.65 -28.52
N GLU A 350 8.45 27.51 -29.72
CA GLU A 350 8.93 28.13 -30.96
C GLU A 350 8.89 29.66 -30.88
N LYS A 351 7.77 30.25 -30.41
CA LYS A 351 7.68 31.71 -30.18
C LYS A 351 8.75 32.20 -29.19
N LYS A 352 8.93 31.54 -28.04
CA LYS A 352 10.01 31.88 -27.09
C LYS A 352 11.41 31.77 -27.70
N LYS A 353 11.64 30.80 -28.59
CA LYS A 353 12.93 30.64 -29.31
C LYS A 353 13.15 31.79 -30.31
N GLN A 354 12.13 32.19 -31.05
CA GLN A 354 12.18 33.34 -31.96
C GLN A 354 12.38 34.67 -31.21
N GLU A 355 11.70 34.88 -30.08
CA GLU A 355 11.88 36.04 -29.21
C GLU A 355 13.31 36.14 -28.68
N LYS A 356 13.88 35.03 -28.18
CA LYS A 356 15.28 34.99 -27.73
C LYS A 356 16.26 35.33 -28.86
N GLN A 357 16.05 34.79 -30.06
CA GLN A 357 16.86 35.13 -31.24
C GLN A 357 16.73 36.61 -31.64
N LYS A 358 15.56 37.22 -31.55
CA LYS A 358 15.37 38.67 -31.78
C LYS A 358 16.14 39.50 -30.74
N GLN A 359 16.07 39.15 -29.45
CA GLN A 359 16.82 39.83 -28.39
C GLN A 359 18.35 39.68 -28.56
N GLU A 360 18.82 38.50 -29.00
CA GLU A 360 20.23 38.26 -29.30
C GLU A 360 20.72 39.11 -30.49
N LYS A 361 19.95 39.22 -31.57
CA LYS A 361 20.25 40.13 -32.69
C LYS A 361 20.32 41.60 -32.24
N GLN A 362 19.34 42.09 -31.49
CA GLN A 362 19.34 43.46 -30.96
C GLN A 362 20.53 43.74 -30.03
N LYS A 363 20.98 42.75 -29.24
CA LYS A 363 22.20 42.86 -28.43
C LYS A 363 23.46 42.96 -29.30
N GLN A 364 23.56 42.15 -30.37
CA GLN A 364 24.68 42.23 -31.32
C GLN A 364 24.69 43.55 -32.10
N GLU A 365 23.54 44.09 -32.48
CA GLU A 365 23.40 45.39 -33.14
C GLU A 365 23.89 46.53 -32.23
N LYS A 366 23.39 46.59 -30.99
CA LYS A 366 23.87 47.57 -29.99
C LYS A 366 25.35 47.42 -29.64
N GLN A 367 25.93 46.21 -29.72
CA GLN A 367 27.38 46.03 -29.60
C GLN A 367 28.13 46.56 -30.82
N LYS A 368 27.65 46.32 -32.05
CA LYS A 368 28.23 46.87 -33.30
C LYS A 368 28.16 48.40 -33.32
N GLU A 369 27.08 49.00 -32.82
CA GLU A 369 26.96 50.46 -32.68
C GLU A 369 28.01 51.01 -31.70
N LYS A 370 28.11 50.45 -30.49
CA LYS A 370 29.15 50.84 -29.52
C LYS A 370 30.58 50.63 -30.03
N GLN A 371 30.81 49.64 -30.90
CA GLN A 371 32.10 49.46 -31.59
C GLN A 371 32.34 50.56 -32.64
N LYS A 372 31.36 50.88 -33.49
CA LYS A 372 31.44 52.01 -34.45
C LYS A 372 31.65 53.34 -33.75
N GLU A 373 31.02 53.55 -32.60
CA GLU A 373 31.16 54.76 -31.78
C GLU A 373 32.57 54.89 -31.21
N LYS A 374 33.10 53.83 -30.58
CA LYS A 374 34.52 53.77 -30.14
C LYS A 374 35.52 53.91 -31.29
N GLN A 375 35.18 53.47 -32.50
CA GLN A 375 36.01 53.71 -33.70
C GLN A 375 35.98 55.18 -34.14
N LYS A 376 34.81 55.83 -34.16
CA LYS A 376 34.68 57.28 -34.41
C LYS A 376 35.43 58.11 -33.35
N GLU A 377 35.37 57.69 -32.10
CA GLU A 377 36.09 58.33 -30.99
C GLU A 377 37.61 58.24 -31.16
N LYS A 378 38.15 57.04 -31.43
CA LYS A 378 39.57 56.84 -31.79
C LYS A 378 39.99 57.58 -33.06
N GLN A 379 39.08 57.78 -34.03
CA GLN A 379 39.36 58.61 -35.21
C GLN A 379 39.45 60.10 -34.84
N LYS A 380 38.54 60.62 -34.01
CA LYS A 380 38.62 62.00 -33.47
C LYS A 380 39.90 62.20 -32.65
N GLU A 381 40.30 61.20 -31.86
CA GLU A 381 41.53 61.23 -31.08
C GLU A 381 42.78 61.29 -31.98
N LYS A 382 42.88 60.42 -33.00
CA LYS A 382 43.94 60.49 -34.02
C LYS A 382 43.93 61.79 -34.84
N GLN A 383 42.77 62.41 -35.05
CA GLN A 383 42.68 63.74 -35.67
C GLN A 383 43.22 64.85 -34.76
N LYS A 384 42.89 64.84 -33.46
CA LYS A 384 43.49 65.75 -32.46
C LYS A 384 45.01 65.54 -32.37
N GLU A 385 45.47 64.31 -32.43
CA GLU A 385 46.90 63.95 -32.43
C GLU A 385 47.61 64.51 -33.67
N LYS A 386 47.08 64.29 -34.88
CA LYS A 386 47.59 64.91 -36.12
C LYS A 386 47.52 66.44 -36.12
N GLN A 387 46.55 67.05 -35.42
CA GLN A 387 46.50 68.50 -35.24
C GLN A 387 47.63 69.00 -34.32
N LYS A 388 47.89 68.32 -33.19
CA LYS A 388 49.06 68.58 -32.33
C LYS A 388 50.38 68.38 -33.09
N GLU A 389 50.44 67.38 -33.96
CA GLU A 389 51.61 67.10 -34.80
C GLU A 389 51.85 68.24 -35.82
N LYS A 390 50.82 68.68 -36.55
CA LYS A 390 50.89 69.87 -37.41
C LYS A 390 51.20 71.17 -36.66
N GLN A 391 50.80 71.30 -35.39
CA GLN A 391 51.21 72.42 -34.54
C GLN A 391 52.71 72.36 -34.19
N LYS A 392 53.24 71.18 -33.84
CA LYS A 392 54.68 70.96 -33.68
C LYS A 392 55.46 71.21 -34.98
N GLU A 393 54.86 70.88 -36.13
CA GLU A 393 55.46 71.12 -37.45
C GLU A 393 55.53 72.62 -37.77
N LYS A 394 54.46 73.38 -37.56
CA LYS A 394 54.48 74.85 -37.64
C LYS A 394 55.42 75.51 -36.63
N GLN A 395 55.62 74.92 -35.45
CA GLN A 395 56.66 75.36 -34.52
C GLN A 395 58.07 75.10 -35.06
N LYS A 396 58.32 73.96 -35.72
CA LYS A 396 59.58 73.67 -36.42
C LYS A 396 59.81 74.60 -37.63
N GLU A 397 58.77 74.98 -38.36
CA GLU A 397 58.89 75.99 -39.43
C GLU A 397 59.29 77.36 -38.87
N LYS A 398 58.62 77.83 -37.81
CA LYS A 398 59.02 79.07 -37.12
C LYS A 398 60.42 79.01 -36.50
N GLN A 399 60.92 77.81 -36.16
CA GLN A 399 62.33 77.62 -35.78
C GLN A 399 63.28 77.67 -36.99
N LYS A 400 62.87 77.16 -38.16
CA LYS A 400 63.64 77.27 -39.41
C LYS A 400 63.72 78.70 -39.95
N GLU A 401 62.64 79.49 -39.84
CA GLU A 401 62.68 80.94 -40.14
C GLU A 401 63.70 81.64 -39.24
N LYS A 402 63.62 81.44 -37.92
CA LYS A 402 64.59 81.96 -36.94
C LYS A 402 66.03 81.41 -37.08
N GLN A 403 66.24 80.36 -37.88
CA GLN A 403 67.57 79.90 -38.29
C GLN A 403 68.06 80.58 -39.56
N LYS A 404 67.20 80.78 -40.57
CA LYS A 404 67.53 81.58 -41.77
C LYS A 404 67.92 83.01 -41.41
N GLU A 405 67.20 83.63 -40.48
CA GLU A 405 67.49 84.98 -39.97
C GLU A 405 68.89 85.08 -39.33
N LYS A 406 69.40 84.00 -38.75
CA LYS A 406 70.72 83.93 -38.09
C LYS A 406 71.88 83.59 -39.03
N GLN A 407 71.63 83.11 -40.25
CA GLN A 407 72.72 82.78 -41.19
C GLN A 407 73.20 83.99 -42.04
N ASN A 408 72.52 85.14 -41.97
CA ASN A 408 72.89 86.34 -42.74
C ASN A 408 74.07 87.15 -42.15
N LYS A 409 74.83 86.58 -41.19
CA LYS A 409 76.01 87.20 -40.55
C LYS A 409 77.14 86.21 -40.23
N LYS A 410 77.80 85.67 -41.26
CA LYS A 410 79.27 85.51 -41.33
C LYS A 410 79.68 85.12 -42.75
N ARG A 411 80.83 85.64 -43.21
CA ARG A 411 81.39 85.39 -44.55
C ARG A 411 82.52 84.36 -44.47
N LYS A 412 82.85 83.85 -45.66
CA LYS A 412 84.19 83.52 -46.17
C LYS A 412 84.76 82.10 -45.95
N ASP A 413 85.51 81.76 -47.00
CA ASP A 413 86.65 80.85 -47.16
C ASP A 413 86.46 79.31 -47.31
N ASP A 414 87.08 78.83 -48.40
CA ASP A 414 87.66 77.53 -48.74
C ASP A 414 86.95 76.31 -49.40
N LYS A 415 87.81 75.59 -50.13
CA LYS A 415 87.67 74.40 -51.01
C LYS A 415 88.04 73.09 -50.25
N PRO A 416 88.15 71.88 -50.88
CA PRO A 416 87.30 71.16 -51.85
C PRO A 416 87.12 69.63 -51.51
N LYS A 417 86.69 68.83 -52.51
CA LYS A 417 86.95 67.38 -52.74
C LYS A 417 86.07 66.25 -52.12
N GLU A 418 85.58 65.41 -53.06
CA GLU A 418 85.53 63.92 -53.13
C GLU A 418 85.72 63.04 -51.88
N THR A 419 84.92 61.96 -51.77
CA THR A 419 85.37 60.54 -51.98
C THR A 419 84.24 59.49 -51.86
N LYS A 420 84.54 58.22 -52.22
CA LYS A 420 83.68 57.02 -52.08
C LYS A 420 84.08 56.19 -50.81
N PRO A 421 83.82 54.87 -50.66
CA PRO A 421 82.58 54.30 -50.11
C PRO A 421 82.79 53.27 -48.95
N ASN A 422 81.69 52.62 -48.54
CA ASN A 422 81.62 51.23 -48.01
C ASN A 422 82.09 50.92 -46.56
N LYS A 423 81.20 50.33 -45.72
CA LYS A 423 81.42 49.09 -44.92
C LYS A 423 80.25 48.68 -43.99
N ARG A 424 80.01 47.36 -43.86
CA ARG A 424 79.40 46.66 -42.69
C ARG A 424 80.52 46.34 -41.64
N PRO A 425 80.36 45.63 -40.49
CA PRO A 425 79.19 44.92 -39.88
C PRO A 425 79.06 45.00 -38.32
N LYS A 426 78.07 44.30 -37.71
CA LYS A 426 78.19 43.24 -36.64
C LYS A 426 76.95 43.04 -35.75
N LEU A 427 76.91 41.92 -35.00
CA LEU A 427 75.81 41.38 -34.17
C LEU A 427 76.10 41.45 -32.66
N ILE A 428 75.03 41.50 -31.83
CA ILE A 428 74.82 40.85 -30.51
C ILE A 428 73.28 40.59 -30.39
N ILE A 429 72.65 39.46 -30.02
CA ILE A 429 72.95 38.14 -29.41
C ILE A 429 72.70 38.01 -27.88
N LYS A 430 71.52 37.50 -27.48
CA LYS A 430 71.11 36.79 -26.22
C LYS A 430 69.56 36.60 -26.21
N ILE A 431 68.84 35.81 -25.38
CA ILE A 431 68.94 34.48 -24.70
C ILE A 431 67.57 34.27 -23.97
N VAL A 432 66.95 33.09 -23.69
CA VAL A 432 66.94 31.72 -24.25
C VAL A 432 65.78 30.88 -23.62
N ASN A 433 65.42 29.72 -24.19
CA ASN A 433 64.61 28.60 -23.63
C ASN A 433 63.08 28.78 -23.42
N LYS A 434 62.19 27.77 -23.56
CA LYS A 434 62.14 26.30 -23.24
C LYS A 434 61.91 26.00 -21.74
N ASN A 435 61.25 24.94 -21.26
CA ASN A 435 60.74 23.65 -21.82
C ASN A 435 59.46 23.24 -21.00
N SER A 436 58.69 22.14 -21.15
CA SER A 436 58.57 20.97 -22.07
C SER A 436 57.08 20.46 -22.02
N THR A 437 56.58 19.19 -21.98
CA THR A 437 57.10 17.80 -21.87
C THR A 437 56.05 16.74 -22.34
N THR A 438 56.53 15.57 -22.79
CA THR A 438 55.97 14.17 -22.88
C THR A 438 54.47 13.83 -22.68
N LYS A 439 53.82 13.08 -23.61
CA LYS A 439 53.66 11.58 -23.71
C LYS A 439 52.93 10.95 -22.48
N ILE A 440 51.97 10.01 -22.54
CA ILE A 440 51.72 8.75 -23.31
C ILE A 440 50.16 8.57 -23.45
N GLY A 441 49.50 7.75 -24.30
CA GLY A 441 49.90 6.84 -25.41
C GLY A 441 49.09 5.51 -25.48
N GLU A 442 48.89 4.97 -26.70
CA GLU A 442 48.40 3.63 -27.13
C GLU A 442 46.93 3.11 -26.89
N ARG A 443 46.36 2.61 -28.01
CA ARG A 443 45.45 1.46 -28.27
C ARG A 443 43.96 1.41 -27.84
N ASP A 444 43.17 0.94 -28.83
CA ASP A 444 42.07 -0.04 -28.83
C ASP A 444 41.04 -0.06 -27.68
N SER A 445 39.73 -0.18 -27.93
CA SER A 445 39.16 -1.16 -28.87
C SER A 445 37.77 -0.81 -29.42
N THR A 446 37.40 -1.43 -30.53
CA THR A 446 36.03 -1.42 -31.09
C THR A 446 35.06 -2.30 -30.30
N LYS A 447 33.78 -1.88 -30.24
CA LYS A 447 32.63 -2.76 -30.53
C LYS A 447 31.29 -2.01 -30.59
N GLU A 448 30.63 -2.12 -31.73
CA GLU A 448 29.18 -2.02 -31.81
C GLU A 448 28.56 -3.33 -31.31
N ASN A 449 27.44 -3.27 -30.57
CA ASN A 449 26.16 -3.86 -31.03
C ASN A 449 25.02 -3.73 -29.99
N ASN A 450 23.95 -3.06 -30.42
CA ASN A 450 22.61 -3.63 -30.62
C ASN A 450 21.95 -4.59 -29.59
N ILE A 451 20.68 -4.24 -29.31
CA ILE A 451 19.46 -5.10 -29.35
C ILE A 451 19.06 -5.93 -28.10
N SER A 452 17.84 -5.61 -27.65
CA SER A 452 16.80 -6.47 -27.03
C SER A 452 17.05 -7.16 -25.67
N LYS A 453 16.27 -6.72 -24.67
CA LYS A 453 15.12 -7.51 -24.19
C LYS A 453 14.00 -6.59 -23.70
#